data_AF-A0A5R9GJF6-F1
#
_entry.id   AF-A0A5R9GJF6-F1
#
_cell.length_a   1.000
_cell.length_b   1.000
_cell.length_c   1.000
_cell.angle_alpha   90.00
_cell.angle_beta   90.00
_cell.angle_gamma   90.00
#
_symmetry.space_group_name_H-M   'P 1'
#
loop_
_entity.id
_entity.type
_entity.pdbx_description
1 polymer ?
#
loop_
_entity_poly.entity_id
_entity_poly.type
_entity_poly.pdbx_seq_one_letter_code
_entity_poly.pdbx_strand_id
1 'polypeptide(L)'
;MKKISILLVALFLGAGVANAEVDINQALAEGQTIEQVMAALTGEGKSAAEAVAAMVAASPDKAASITAAAVKAAGNDATAVAAVTAAAVKSAPAAAADITKAAVEAAPAQAVTITAAAVSSAPTQAAAITTAAVTAAPTQAATITAAAVTAAPTQAAAITAAATTAAPTQAAAITAAANTAADPTAAQAATAAGTAVGNAVTAAKAATTTAAATSGGGGGNAVS
;
A
#
# COMPACT_ATOMS: atom_id res chain seq x y z
N MET A 1 -1.54 -1.52 32.49
CA MET A 1 -0.47 -1.21 31.50
C MET A 1 0.47 -2.41 31.49
N LYS A 2 0.62 -3.11 30.36
CA LYS A 2 1.56 -4.24 30.25
C LYS A 2 2.96 -3.64 30.12
N LYS A 3 3.81 -3.82 31.14
CA LYS A 3 5.21 -3.39 31.10
C LYS A 3 5.97 -4.34 30.20
N ILE A 4 6.59 -3.82 29.14
CA ILE A 4 7.54 -4.57 28.32
C ILE A 4 8.91 -4.01 28.67
N SER A 5 9.68 -4.80 29.40
CA SER A 5 11.01 -4.44 29.88
C SER A 5 12.06 -4.62 28.79
N ILE A 6 12.96 -3.65 28.65
CA ILE A 6 14.17 -3.72 27.82
C ILE A 6 15.38 -3.90 28.74
N LEU A 7 16.26 -4.84 28.40
CA LEU A 7 17.57 -5.03 29.01
C LEU A 7 18.61 -4.19 28.26
N LEU A 8 18.81 -2.96 28.72
CA LEU A 8 19.83 -2.08 28.16
C LEU A 8 21.23 -2.52 28.60
N VAL A 9 21.95 -3.24 27.73
CA VAL A 9 23.41 -3.38 27.84
C VAL A 9 24.02 -2.05 27.41
N ALA A 10 24.45 -1.26 28.40
CA ALA A 10 24.94 0.11 28.24
C ALA A 10 26.06 0.22 27.19
N LEU A 11 25.74 0.73 25.99
CA LEU A 11 26.72 1.00 24.95
C LEU A 11 27.24 2.46 24.94
N PHE A 12 26.95 3.29 25.95
CA PHE A 12 27.56 4.63 26.08
C PHE A 12 27.99 4.96 27.51
N LEU A 13 29.31 5.20 27.61
CA LEU A 13 30.12 5.86 28.63
C LEU A 13 29.46 6.20 29.99
N GLY A 14 29.88 5.46 31.03
CA GLY A 14 30.16 6.09 32.32
C GLY A 14 29.06 6.08 33.38
N ALA A 15 28.30 4.99 33.54
CA ALA A 15 27.71 4.62 34.84
C ALA A 15 27.48 3.10 34.83
N GLY A 16 27.69 2.45 35.97
CA GLY A 16 27.83 1.00 36.11
C GLY A 16 26.74 0.15 35.47
N VAL A 17 27.09 -1.11 35.20
CA VAL A 17 26.22 -2.16 34.68
C VAL A 17 25.11 -2.46 35.70
N ALA A 18 24.03 -1.70 35.67
CA ALA A 18 22.81 -2.02 36.39
C ALA A 18 21.87 -2.73 35.42
N ASN A 19 21.57 -4.01 35.70
CA ASN A 19 20.48 -4.76 35.10
C ASN A 19 19.13 -4.17 35.54
N ALA A 20 18.85 -2.93 35.14
CA ALA A 20 17.57 -2.29 35.35
C ALA A 20 16.68 -2.58 34.14
N GLU A 21 15.56 -3.27 34.38
CA GLU A 21 14.50 -3.34 33.39
C GLU A 21 13.96 -1.92 33.13
N VAL A 22 14.24 -1.37 31.94
CA VAL A 22 13.75 -0.05 31.56
C VAL A 22 12.43 -0.21 30.80
N ASP A 23 11.39 0.53 31.22
CA ASP A 23 10.12 0.61 30.49
C ASP A 23 10.31 1.44 29.22
N ILE A 24 9.74 1.01 28.09
CA ILE A 24 9.82 1.72 26.81
C ILE A 24 9.41 3.19 26.92
N ASN A 25 8.35 3.50 27.67
CA ASN A 25 7.89 4.88 27.85
C ASN A 25 8.88 5.69 28.69
N GLN A 26 9.52 5.06 29.67
CA GLN A 26 10.55 5.68 30.49
C GLN A 26 11.80 5.98 29.67
N ALA A 27 12.28 5.03 28.86
CA ALA A 27 13.40 5.24 27.96
C ALA A 27 13.18 6.44 27.03
N LEU A 28 11.99 6.56 26.43
CA LEU A 28 11.61 7.68 25.58
C LEU A 28 11.50 9.00 26.36
N ALA A 29 11.05 8.96 27.63
CA ALA A 29 10.98 10.13 28.49
C ALA A 29 12.36 10.61 28.96
N GLU A 30 13.32 9.69 29.12
CA GLU A 30 14.72 9.95 29.44
C GLU A 30 15.54 10.45 28.23
N GLY A 31 14.86 10.67 27.09
CA GLY A 31 15.45 11.27 25.90
C GLY A 31 16.07 10.29 24.92
N GLN A 32 15.89 8.97 25.11
CA GLN A 32 16.29 8.00 24.09
C GLN A 32 15.45 8.17 22.82
N THR A 33 16.09 7.98 21.66
CA THR A 33 15.38 8.01 20.38
C THR A 33 14.71 6.66 20.11
N ILE A 34 13.70 6.66 19.25
CA ILE A 34 13.00 5.45 18.82
C ILE A 34 13.98 4.44 18.21
N GLU A 35 14.98 4.92 17.47
CA GLU A 35 16.03 4.08 16.85
C GLU A 35 16.91 3.41 17.91
N GLN A 36 17.27 4.12 18.98
CA GLN A 36 18.05 3.55 20.08
C GLN A 36 17.27 2.47 20.81
N VAL A 37 15.98 2.72 21.09
CA VAL A 37 15.09 1.75 21.75
C VAL A 37 14.85 0.52 20.87
N MET A 38 14.63 0.71 19.56
CA MET A 38 14.52 -0.40 18.61
C MET A 38 15.81 -1.22 18.53
N ALA A 39 16.96 -0.55 18.44
CA ALA A 39 18.26 -1.23 18.38
C ALA A 39 18.51 -2.10 19.62
N ALA A 40 18.17 -1.60 20.82
CA ALA A 40 18.25 -2.37 22.06
C ALA A 40 17.36 -3.63 22.01
N LEU A 41 16.09 -3.48 21.63
CA LEU A 41 15.16 -4.61 21.51
C LEU A 41 15.63 -5.65 20.48
N THR A 42 16.18 -5.22 19.34
CA THR A 42 16.71 -6.16 18.34
C THR A 42 18.03 -6.82 18.77
N GLY A 43 18.83 -6.12 19.58
CA GLY A 43 20.06 -6.66 20.18
C GLY A 43 19.80 -7.79 21.19
N GLU A 44 18.61 -7.81 21.80
CA GLU A 44 18.13 -8.92 22.64
C GLU A 44 17.65 -10.14 21.84
N GLY A 45 17.77 -10.11 20.51
CA GLY A 45 17.36 -11.21 19.62
C GLY A 45 15.90 -11.14 19.16
N LYS A 46 15.16 -10.07 19.47
CA LYS A 46 13.83 -9.86 18.89
C LYS A 46 13.94 -9.45 17.43
N SER A 47 12.99 -9.90 16.62
CA SER A 47 12.84 -9.36 15.26
C SER A 47 12.39 -7.89 15.30
N ALA A 48 12.66 -7.15 14.22
CA ALA A 48 12.20 -5.76 14.09
C ALA A 48 10.67 -5.62 14.23
N ALA A 49 9.91 -6.60 13.73
CA ALA A 49 8.46 -6.62 13.85
C ALA A 49 7.99 -6.80 15.31
N GLU A 50 8.66 -7.65 16.09
CA GLU A 50 8.37 -7.83 17.51
C GLU A 50 8.75 -6.58 18.33
N ALA A 51 9.87 -5.94 18.01
CA ALA A 51 10.27 -4.69 18.62
C ALA A 51 9.23 -3.59 18.36
N VAL A 52 8.79 -3.45 17.11
CA VAL A 52 7.73 -2.50 16.73
C VAL A 52 6.42 -2.80 17.45
N ALA A 53 5.98 -4.06 17.48
CA ALA A 53 4.76 -4.43 18.19
C ALA A 53 4.83 -4.07 19.68
N ALA A 54 5.97 -4.33 20.32
CA ALA A 54 6.20 -4.00 21.72
C ALA A 54 6.16 -2.48 21.96
N MET A 55 6.85 -1.70 21.13
CA MET A 55 6.91 -0.25 21.26
C MET A 55 5.56 0.41 20.97
N VAL A 56 4.84 -0.04 19.95
CA VAL A 56 3.49 0.48 19.63
C VAL A 56 2.50 0.13 20.75
N ALA A 57 2.58 -1.07 21.32
CA ALA A 57 1.73 -1.46 22.43
C ALA A 57 2.02 -0.66 23.71
N ALA A 58 3.28 -0.29 23.93
CA ALA A 58 3.69 0.54 25.06
C ALA A 58 3.34 2.01 24.86
N SER A 59 3.41 2.51 23.62
CA SER A 59 3.21 3.92 23.27
C SER A 59 2.32 4.06 22.01
N PRO A 60 1.00 3.82 22.10
CA PRO A 60 0.10 3.90 20.95
C PRO A 60 0.12 5.26 20.24
N ASP A 61 0.28 6.35 21.00
CA ASP A 61 0.34 7.73 20.48
C ASP A 61 1.57 7.99 19.59
N LYS A 62 2.60 7.14 19.69
CA LYS A 62 3.83 7.23 18.89
C LYS A 62 3.88 6.21 17.75
N ALA A 63 2.80 5.47 17.51
CA ALA A 63 2.81 4.33 16.59
C ALA A 63 3.28 4.70 15.17
N ALA A 64 2.86 5.86 14.66
CA ALA A 64 3.27 6.37 13.36
C ALA A 64 4.79 6.64 13.30
N SER A 65 5.36 7.31 14.30
CA SER A 65 6.80 7.61 14.38
C SER A 65 7.63 6.33 14.55
N ILE A 66 7.17 5.39 15.38
CA ILE A 66 7.82 4.09 15.57
C ILE A 66 7.88 3.33 14.25
N THR A 67 6.76 3.28 13.53
CA THR A 67 6.69 2.57 12.25
C THR A 67 7.56 3.24 11.19
N ALA A 68 7.53 4.58 11.09
CA ALA A 68 8.37 5.31 10.14
C ALA A 68 9.86 5.04 10.38
N ALA A 69 10.32 5.04 11.63
CA ALA A 69 11.69 4.71 11.97
C ALA A 69 12.04 3.26 11.60
N ALA A 70 11.16 2.31 11.91
CA ALA A 70 11.36 0.89 11.59
C ALA A 70 11.40 0.64 10.08
N VAL A 71 10.53 1.29 9.31
CA VAL A 71 10.51 1.21 7.83
C VAL A 71 11.78 1.80 7.25
N LYS A 72 12.29 2.92 7.78
CA LYS A 72 13.59 3.47 7.37
C LYS A 72 14.74 2.50 7.66
N ALA A 73 14.72 1.85 8.82
CA ALA A 73 15.74 0.89 9.20
C ALA A 73 15.68 -0.40 8.35
N ALA A 74 14.48 -0.85 7.95
CA ALA A 74 14.29 -1.96 7.03
C ALA A 74 14.80 -1.65 5.61
N GLY A 75 14.86 -0.36 5.23
CA GLY A 75 15.39 0.08 3.94
C GLY A 75 14.59 -0.49 2.76
N ASN A 76 15.28 -1.13 1.83
CA ASN A 76 14.67 -1.70 0.62
C ASN A 76 14.15 -3.14 0.80
N ASP A 77 14.27 -3.73 2.00
CA ASP A 77 13.73 -5.05 2.27
C ASP A 77 12.21 -4.98 2.41
N ALA A 78 11.51 -5.30 1.31
CA ALA A 78 10.06 -5.32 1.25
C ALA A 78 9.43 -6.28 2.27
N THR A 79 10.10 -7.39 2.60
CA THR A 79 9.59 -8.37 3.59
C THR A 79 9.64 -7.77 4.99
N ALA A 80 10.76 -7.15 5.34
CA ALA A 80 10.90 -6.46 6.61
C ALA A 80 9.92 -5.27 6.72
N VAL A 81 9.78 -4.45 5.67
CA VAL A 81 8.83 -3.33 5.61
C VAL A 81 7.38 -3.80 5.80
N ALA A 82 6.98 -4.89 5.14
CA ALA A 82 5.67 -5.48 5.32
C ALA A 82 5.46 -5.97 6.76
N ALA A 83 6.45 -6.68 7.33
CA ALA A 83 6.36 -7.24 8.66
C ALA A 83 6.24 -6.16 9.75
N VAL A 84 7.05 -5.09 9.69
CA VAL A 84 6.97 -3.99 10.67
C VAL A 84 5.66 -3.22 10.55
N THR A 85 5.17 -2.99 9.33
CA THR A 85 3.89 -2.31 9.10
C THR A 85 2.73 -3.15 9.65
N ALA A 86 2.71 -4.45 9.35
CA ALA A 86 1.68 -5.36 9.85
C ALA A 86 1.69 -5.45 11.38
N ALA A 87 2.87 -5.53 11.98
CA ALA A 87 3.04 -5.57 13.44
C ALA A 87 2.52 -4.29 14.11
N ALA A 88 2.83 -3.12 13.55
CA ALA A 88 2.36 -1.84 14.04
C ALA A 88 0.83 -1.72 13.94
N VAL A 89 0.25 -2.00 12.76
CA VAL A 89 -1.20 -1.91 12.53
C VAL A 89 -1.96 -2.89 13.40
N LYS A 90 -1.46 -4.12 13.58
CA LYS A 90 -2.07 -5.11 14.47
C LYS A 90 -2.04 -4.66 15.93
N SER A 91 -1.01 -3.93 16.33
CA SER A 91 -0.84 -3.43 17.70
C SER A 91 -1.68 -2.20 17.99
N ALA A 92 -1.90 -1.34 16.98
CA ALA A 92 -2.75 -0.16 17.08
C ALA A 92 -3.68 0.01 15.85
N PRO A 93 -4.74 -0.82 15.72
CA PRO A 93 -5.63 -0.78 14.54
C PRO A 93 -6.35 0.55 14.35
N ALA A 94 -6.65 1.26 15.45
CA ALA A 94 -7.27 2.58 15.39
C ALA A 94 -6.37 3.63 14.72
N ALA A 95 -5.04 3.46 14.82
CA ALA A 95 -4.04 4.34 14.22
C ALA A 95 -3.55 3.85 12.84
N ALA A 96 -4.21 2.85 12.24
CA ALA A 96 -3.73 2.20 11.02
C ALA A 96 -3.51 3.17 9.84
N ALA A 97 -4.37 4.19 9.70
CA ALA A 97 -4.21 5.21 8.66
C ALA A 97 -2.96 6.06 8.87
N ASP A 98 -2.71 6.54 10.10
CA ASP A 98 -1.54 7.35 10.43
C ASP A 98 -0.24 6.54 10.33
N ILE A 99 -0.27 5.29 10.79
CA ILE A 99 0.83 4.32 10.64
C ILE A 99 1.17 4.15 9.16
N THR A 100 0.16 3.90 8.32
CA THR A 100 0.34 3.72 6.88
C THR A 100 0.92 4.97 6.25
N LYS A 101 0.35 6.14 6.55
CA LYS A 101 0.83 7.42 6.00
C LYS A 101 2.32 7.64 6.31
N ALA A 102 2.70 7.51 7.57
CA ALA A 102 4.07 7.73 8.03
C ALA A 102 5.05 6.69 7.44
N ALA A 103 4.61 5.44 7.30
CA ALA A 103 5.39 4.39 6.64
C ALA A 103 5.60 4.69 5.15
N VAL A 104 4.56 5.11 4.42
CA VAL A 104 4.65 5.46 3.00
C VAL A 104 5.54 6.70 2.79
N GLU A 105 5.40 7.72 3.63
CA GLU A 105 6.28 8.91 3.60
C GLU A 105 7.75 8.53 3.88
N ALA A 106 7.99 7.55 4.75
CA ALA A 106 9.32 7.04 5.07
C ALA A 106 9.95 6.23 3.92
N ALA A 107 9.17 5.42 3.20
CA ALA A 107 9.62 4.64 2.06
C ALA A 107 8.59 4.70 0.91
N PRO A 108 8.57 5.79 0.11
CA PRO A 108 7.57 5.98 -0.94
C PRO A 108 7.59 4.86 -2.01
N ALA A 109 8.77 4.31 -2.31
CA ALA A 109 8.91 3.20 -3.24
C ALA A 109 8.24 1.88 -2.75
N GLN A 110 7.97 1.77 -1.45
CA GLN A 110 7.34 0.60 -0.83
C GLN A 110 5.85 0.82 -0.55
N ALA A 111 5.23 1.89 -1.09
CA ALA A 111 3.85 2.26 -0.79
C ALA A 111 2.84 1.12 -0.99
N VAL A 112 3.02 0.34 -2.06
CA VAL A 112 2.18 -0.82 -2.40
C VAL A 112 2.31 -1.91 -1.33
N THR A 113 3.54 -2.26 -0.96
CA THR A 113 3.87 -3.26 0.07
C THR A 113 3.28 -2.87 1.43
N ILE A 114 3.48 -1.61 1.82
CA ILE A 114 3.00 -1.04 3.09
C ILE A 114 1.46 -1.10 3.13
N THR A 115 0.81 -0.66 2.05
CA THR A 115 -0.66 -0.67 1.97
C THR A 115 -1.22 -2.09 2.08
N ALA A 116 -0.66 -3.05 1.34
CA ALA A 116 -1.10 -4.44 1.39
C ALA A 116 -0.99 -5.03 2.80
N ALA A 117 0.15 -4.81 3.47
CA ALA A 117 0.39 -5.29 4.82
C ALA A 117 -0.57 -4.64 5.85
N ALA A 118 -0.78 -3.32 5.74
CA ALA A 118 -1.68 -2.58 6.61
C ALA A 118 -3.15 -3.03 6.43
N VAL A 119 -3.63 -3.12 5.19
CA VAL A 119 -5.00 -3.55 4.88
C VAL A 119 -5.25 -4.98 5.34
N SER A 120 -4.31 -5.89 5.08
CA SER A 120 -4.42 -7.29 5.55
C SER A 120 -4.51 -7.38 7.07
N SER A 121 -3.80 -6.49 7.79
CA SER A 121 -3.78 -6.46 9.26
C SER A 121 -5.02 -5.80 9.88
N ALA A 122 -5.65 -4.84 9.18
CA ALA A 122 -6.86 -4.17 9.61
C ALA A 122 -7.86 -3.97 8.45
N PRO A 123 -8.52 -5.04 7.96
CA PRO A 123 -9.39 -4.96 6.78
C PRO A 123 -10.57 -4.00 6.94
N THR A 124 -11.10 -3.86 8.16
CA THR A 124 -12.17 -2.91 8.47
C THR A 124 -11.76 -1.45 8.25
N GLN A 125 -10.46 -1.16 8.35
CA GLN A 125 -9.86 0.16 8.15
C GLN A 125 -9.35 0.38 6.71
N ALA A 126 -9.61 -0.55 5.79
CA ALA A 126 -8.99 -0.55 4.45
C ALA A 126 -9.19 0.75 3.66
N ALA A 127 -10.38 1.36 3.74
CA ALA A 127 -10.66 2.63 3.07
C ALA A 127 -9.83 3.80 3.62
N ALA A 128 -9.68 3.87 4.96
CA ALA A 128 -8.87 4.90 5.61
C ALA A 128 -7.37 4.71 5.33
N ILE A 129 -6.90 3.45 5.38
CA ILE A 129 -5.53 3.07 5.03
C ILE A 129 -5.22 3.45 3.58
N THR A 130 -6.13 3.14 2.65
CA THR A 130 -5.97 3.47 1.22
C THR A 130 -5.92 4.99 1.02
N THR A 131 -6.82 5.74 1.67
CA THR A 131 -6.81 7.22 1.61
C THR A 131 -5.46 7.78 2.05
N ALA A 132 -4.96 7.30 3.19
CA ALA A 132 -3.67 7.73 3.74
C ALA A 132 -2.50 7.41 2.80
N ALA A 133 -2.45 6.19 2.26
CA ALA A 133 -1.42 5.76 1.33
C ALA A 133 -1.44 6.55 0.01
N VAL A 134 -2.63 6.71 -0.59
CA VAL A 134 -2.80 7.49 -1.84
C VAL A 134 -2.44 8.96 -1.63
N THR A 135 -2.80 9.54 -0.48
CA THR A 135 -2.43 10.93 -0.17
C THR A 135 -0.91 11.09 -0.04
N ALA A 136 -0.23 10.12 0.57
CA ALA A 136 1.23 10.15 0.73
C ALA A 136 1.99 9.86 -0.58
N ALA A 137 1.45 8.99 -1.44
CA ALA A 137 2.07 8.61 -2.71
C ALA A 137 1.05 8.69 -3.87
N PRO A 138 0.63 9.92 -4.26
CA PRO A 138 -0.46 10.10 -5.21
C PRO A 138 -0.14 9.50 -6.58
N THR A 139 1.12 9.58 -7.04
CA THR A 139 1.53 9.00 -8.33
C THR A 139 1.38 7.48 -8.41
N GLN A 140 1.20 6.80 -7.28
CA GLN A 140 1.02 5.35 -7.18
C GLN A 140 -0.43 4.97 -6.85
N ALA A 141 -1.38 5.89 -6.96
CA ALA A 141 -2.75 5.68 -6.48
C ALA A 141 -3.41 4.40 -7.05
N ALA A 142 -3.24 4.12 -8.34
CA ALA A 142 -3.83 2.95 -8.98
C ALA A 142 -3.24 1.63 -8.45
N THR A 143 -1.92 1.54 -8.29
CA THR A 143 -1.26 0.32 -7.79
C THR A 143 -1.49 0.11 -6.29
N ILE A 144 -1.54 1.19 -5.51
CA ILE A 144 -1.95 1.18 -4.10
C ILE A 144 -3.38 0.63 -3.97
N THR A 145 -4.30 1.12 -4.79
CA THR A 145 -5.70 0.67 -4.78
C THR A 145 -5.80 -0.81 -5.13
N ALA A 146 -5.11 -1.27 -6.18
CA ALA A 146 -5.11 -2.69 -6.55
C ALA A 146 -4.62 -3.58 -5.41
N ALA A 147 -3.52 -3.21 -4.76
CA ALA A 147 -2.98 -3.98 -3.63
C ALA A 147 -3.94 -3.99 -2.42
N ALA A 148 -4.58 -2.86 -2.12
CA ALA A 148 -5.59 -2.78 -1.07
C ALA A 148 -6.81 -3.68 -1.38
N VAL A 149 -7.32 -3.65 -2.63
CA VAL A 149 -8.43 -4.49 -3.08
C VAL A 149 -8.07 -5.97 -2.99
N THR A 150 -6.88 -6.36 -3.43
CA THR A 150 -6.39 -7.75 -3.31
C THR A 150 -6.32 -8.20 -1.85
N ALA A 151 -5.89 -7.31 -0.94
CA ALA A 151 -5.77 -7.63 0.48
C ALA A 151 -7.13 -7.69 1.21
N ALA A 152 -8.12 -6.90 0.79
CA ALA A 152 -9.47 -6.89 1.37
C ALA A 152 -10.54 -6.81 0.27
N PRO A 153 -10.80 -7.92 -0.46
CA PRO A 153 -11.69 -7.92 -1.62
C PRO A 153 -13.13 -7.57 -1.26
N THR A 154 -13.58 -7.93 -0.06
CA THR A 154 -14.92 -7.56 0.45
C THR A 154 -15.10 -6.05 0.62
N GLN A 155 -14.00 -5.30 0.73
CA GLN A 155 -13.98 -3.86 0.91
C GLN A 155 -13.69 -3.10 -0.40
N ALA A 156 -13.65 -3.79 -1.55
CA ALA A 156 -13.19 -3.22 -2.82
C ALA A 156 -13.91 -1.92 -3.22
N ALA A 157 -15.24 -1.87 -3.05
CA ALA A 157 -16.02 -0.67 -3.35
C ALA A 157 -15.62 0.52 -2.46
N ALA A 158 -15.47 0.29 -1.15
CA ALA A 158 -15.07 1.33 -0.20
C ALA A 158 -13.63 1.82 -0.46
N ILE A 159 -12.72 0.89 -0.77
CA ILE A 159 -11.33 1.19 -1.14
C ILE A 159 -11.28 2.05 -2.41
N THR A 160 -12.04 1.70 -3.44
CA THR A 160 -12.07 2.42 -4.72
C THR A 160 -12.63 3.83 -4.53
N ALA A 161 -13.73 3.98 -3.78
CA ALA A 161 -14.32 5.28 -3.49
C ALA A 161 -13.35 6.19 -2.69
N ALA A 162 -12.68 5.62 -1.69
CA ALA A 162 -11.67 6.32 -0.91
C ALA A 162 -10.49 6.79 -1.78
N ALA A 163 -9.94 5.90 -2.61
CA ALA A 163 -8.82 6.23 -3.49
C ALA A 163 -9.18 7.29 -4.54
N THR A 164 -10.34 7.18 -5.19
CA THR A 164 -10.81 8.17 -6.17
C THR A 164 -11.08 9.53 -5.54
N THR A 165 -11.53 9.57 -4.29
CA THR A 165 -11.67 10.82 -3.53
C THR A 165 -10.32 11.45 -3.23
N ALA A 166 -9.32 10.63 -2.84
CA ALA A 166 -7.98 11.11 -2.52
C ALA A 166 -7.18 11.55 -3.76
N ALA A 167 -7.40 10.92 -4.92
CA ALA A 167 -6.72 11.23 -6.17
C ALA A 167 -7.71 11.32 -7.35
N PRO A 168 -8.53 12.38 -7.42
CA PRO A 168 -9.61 12.49 -8.41
C PRO A 168 -9.12 12.53 -9.85
N THR A 169 -7.93 13.10 -10.09
CA THR A 169 -7.30 13.14 -11.42
C THR A 169 -6.92 11.75 -11.95
N GLN A 170 -6.85 10.74 -11.08
CA GLN A 170 -6.54 9.35 -11.44
C GLN A 170 -7.73 8.41 -11.29
N ALA A 171 -8.94 8.93 -11.12
CA ALA A 171 -10.14 8.12 -10.86
C ALA A 171 -10.36 6.99 -11.88
N ALA A 172 -10.12 7.25 -13.17
CA ALA A 172 -10.23 6.23 -14.22
C ALA A 172 -9.20 5.10 -14.05
N ALA A 173 -7.94 5.44 -13.78
CA ALA A 173 -6.87 4.45 -13.57
C ALA A 173 -7.09 3.64 -12.29
N ILE A 174 -7.54 4.30 -11.22
CA ILE A 174 -7.90 3.68 -9.94
C ILE A 174 -9.03 2.67 -10.13
N THR A 175 -10.10 3.06 -10.83
CA THR A 175 -11.26 2.19 -11.08
C THR A 175 -10.87 0.97 -11.92
N ALA A 176 -10.06 1.16 -12.97
CA ALA A 176 -9.57 0.05 -13.79
C ALA A 176 -8.71 -0.93 -12.98
N ALA A 177 -7.79 -0.41 -12.15
CA ALA A 177 -6.92 -1.21 -11.31
C ALA A 177 -7.71 -1.99 -10.24
N ALA A 178 -8.70 -1.34 -9.61
CA ALA A 178 -9.58 -1.97 -8.62
C ALA A 178 -10.41 -3.10 -9.23
N ASN A 179 -11.03 -2.88 -10.40
CA ASN A 179 -11.80 -3.90 -11.10
C ASN A 179 -10.94 -5.12 -11.48
N THR A 180 -9.71 -4.87 -11.92
CA THR A 180 -8.75 -5.93 -12.27
C THR A 180 -8.32 -6.73 -11.03
N ALA A 181 -8.14 -6.07 -9.89
CA ALA A 181 -7.78 -6.72 -8.65
C ALA A 181 -8.94 -7.50 -8.01
N ALA A 182 -10.17 -6.98 -8.12
CA ALA A 182 -11.37 -7.61 -7.56
C ALA A 182 -11.80 -8.86 -8.35
N ASP A 183 -11.65 -8.83 -9.67
CA ASP A 183 -12.00 -9.94 -10.55
C ASP A 183 -11.10 -9.91 -11.82
N PRO A 184 -9.95 -10.59 -11.82
CA PRO A 184 -9.06 -10.61 -12.97
C PRO A 184 -9.73 -11.20 -14.21
N THR A 185 -10.73 -12.09 -14.05
CA THR A 185 -11.47 -12.72 -15.14
C THR A 185 -12.51 -11.79 -15.78
N ALA A 186 -13.23 -10.97 -15.00
CA ALA A 186 -14.18 -9.99 -15.54
C ALA A 186 -13.50 -8.84 -16.29
N ALA A 187 -12.31 -8.41 -15.84
CA ALA A 187 -11.51 -7.37 -16.52
C ALA A 187 -11.03 -7.83 -17.92
N GLN A 188 -10.66 -9.11 -18.05
CA GLN A 188 -10.29 -9.72 -19.34
C GLN A 188 -11.50 -9.84 -20.28
N ALA A 189 -12.68 -10.19 -19.75
CA ALA A 189 -13.92 -10.26 -20.52
C ALA A 189 -14.37 -8.88 -21.04
N ALA A 190 -14.27 -7.83 -20.23
CA ALA A 190 -14.60 -6.47 -20.65
C ALA A 190 -13.63 -5.93 -21.73
N THR A 191 -12.34 -6.26 -21.63
CA THR A 191 -11.31 -5.91 -22.63
C THR A 191 -11.53 -6.66 -23.94
N ALA A 192 -11.84 -7.96 -23.87
CA ALA A 192 -12.17 -8.76 -25.04
C ALA A 192 -13.44 -8.25 -25.73
N ALA A 193 -14.47 -7.88 -24.96
CA ALA A 193 -15.69 -7.28 -25.49
C ALA A 193 -15.43 -5.92 -26.16
N GLY A 194 -14.63 -5.04 -25.54
CA GLY A 194 -14.26 -3.75 -26.14
C GLY A 194 -13.45 -3.90 -27.43
N THR A 195 -12.52 -4.86 -27.48
CA THR A 195 -11.73 -5.18 -28.68
C THR A 195 -12.60 -5.75 -29.80
N ALA A 196 -13.55 -6.63 -29.45
CA ALA A 196 -14.51 -7.18 -30.41
C ALA A 196 -15.39 -6.07 -31.03
N VAL A 197 -15.86 -5.12 -30.22
CA VAL A 197 -16.62 -3.95 -30.70
C VAL A 197 -15.74 -3.07 -31.61
N GLY A 198 -14.50 -2.77 -31.22
CA GLY A 198 -13.58 -1.97 -32.04
C GLY A 198 -13.25 -2.61 -33.40
N ASN A 199 -13.05 -3.93 -33.41
CA ASN A 199 -12.83 -4.69 -34.64
C ASN A 199 -14.08 -4.71 -35.53
N ALA A 200 -15.27 -4.85 -34.95
CA ALA A 200 -16.53 -4.78 -35.68
C ALA A 200 -16.77 -3.41 -36.32
N VAL A 201 -16.47 -2.32 -35.60
CA VAL A 201 -16.57 -0.94 -36.13
C VAL A 201 -15.58 -0.72 -37.27
N THR A 202 -14.35 -1.24 -37.15
CA THR A 202 -13.33 -1.14 -38.20
C THR A 202 -13.73 -1.92 -39.45
N ALA A 203 -14.25 -3.14 -39.27
CA ALA A 203 -14.75 -3.97 -40.37
C ALA A 203 -15.95 -3.34 -41.08
N ALA A 204 -16.90 -2.76 -40.33
CA ALA A 204 -18.05 -2.06 -40.90
C ALA A 204 -17.63 -0.85 -41.73
N LYS A 205 -16.62 -0.09 -41.28
CA LYS A 205 -16.04 1.04 -42.02
C LYS A 205 -15.34 0.61 -43.30
N ALA A 206 -14.60 -0.51 -43.28
CA ALA A 206 -13.96 -1.08 -44.47
C ALA A 206 -14.98 -1.59 -45.50
N ALA A 207 -16.08 -2.20 -45.04
CA ALA A 207 -17.15 -2.67 -45.92
C ALA A 207 -17.86 -1.52 -46.64
N THR A 208 -18.07 -0.38 -45.98
CA THR A 208 -18.67 0.81 -46.59
C THR A 208 -17.75 1.46 -47.64
N THR A 209 -16.42 1.45 -47.43
CA THR A 209 -15.47 1.96 -48.44
C THR A 209 -15.38 1.08 -49.69
N THR A 210 -15.49 -0.24 -49.54
CA THR A 210 -15.45 -1.16 -50.69
C THR A 210 -16.73 -1.08 -51.54
N ALA A 211 -17.90 -0.92 -50.90
CA ALA A 211 -19.18 -0.74 -51.61
C ALA A 211 -19.24 0.58 -52.42
N ALA A 212 -18.56 1.63 -51.95
CA ALA A 212 -18.42 2.88 -52.70
C ALA A 212 -17.49 2.75 -53.92
N ALA A 213 -16.51 1.83 -53.89
CA ALA A 213 -15.56 1.62 -54.98
C ALA A 213 -16.11 0.74 -56.12
N THR A 214 -17.00 -0.22 -55.84
CA THR A 214 -17.51 -1.18 -56.84
C THR A 214 -18.71 -0.67 -57.64
N SER A 215 -19.36 0.41 -57.21
CA SER A 215 -20.45 1.06 -57.97
C SER A 215 -19.97 2.01 -59.08
N GLY A 216 -18.65 2.24 -59.21
CA GLY A 216 -18.07 3.18 -60.17
C GLY A 216 -17.51 2.59 -61.48
N GLY A 217 -17.55 1.27 -61.68
CA GLY A 217 -16.83 0.60 -62.78
C GLY A 217 -17.70 -0.23 -63.70
N GLY A 218 -18.55 0.40 -64.51
CA GLY A 218 -19.33 -0.30 -65.53
C GLY A 218 -19.78 0.63 -66.66
N GLY A 219 -18.97 0.78 -67.70
CA GLY A 219 -19.39 1.52 -68.89
C GLY A 219 -18.35 1.58 -70.02
N GLY A 220 -18.56 0.74 -71.05
CA GLY A 220 -18.05 0.90 -72.42
C GLY A 220 -16.65 0.29 -72.67
N ASN A 221 -16.36 -0.37 -73.79
CA ASN A 221 -17.04 -0.44 -75.07
C ASN A 221 -16.45 -1.62 -75.86
N ALA A 222 -17.29 -2.55 -76.32
CA ALA A 222 -16.92 -3.55 -77.30
C ALA A 222 -17.51 -3.12 -78.65
N VAL A 223 -16.68 -2.62 -79.56
CA VAL A 223 -16.99 -2.58 -81.00
C VAL A 223 -15.72 -2.50 -81.83
N SER A 224 -15.80 -3.27 -82.92
CA SER A 224 -14.96 -3.34 -84.12
C SER A 224 -13.71 -4.21 -84.04
#